data_AF-A0A973JI83-F1
#
_entry.id   AF-A0A973JI83-F1
#
_cell.length_a   1.000
_cell.length_b   1.000
_cell.length_c   1.000
_cell.angle_alpha   90.00
_cell.angle_beta   90.00
_cell.angle_gamma   90.00
#
_symmetry.space_group_name_H-M   'P 1'
#
loop_
_entity.id
_entity.type
_entity.pdbx_description
1 polymer ?
#
loop_
_entity_poly.entity_id
_entity_poly.type
_entity_poly.pdbx_seq_one_letter_code
_entity_poly.pdbx_strand_id
1 'polypeptide(L)'
;MRKALIGARRAAGLSQSEVADALGIKQSSVAAFERYDNDPRLSTIRRYALVVGAHVEHEVRQFPFDGDWTPFTTNASMWNSRRASDLVVYPAPRRAALTLAA
;
A
#
# COMPACT_ATOMS: atom_id res chain seq x y z
N MET A 1 4.72 2.43 -7.59
CA MET A 1 3.39 2.75 -8.16
C MET A 1 3.24 4.20 -8.65
N ARG A 2 3.50 5.23 -7.82
CA ARG A 2 3.36 6.66 -8.20
C ARG A 2 3.92 6.99 -9.60
N LYS A 3 5.18 6.63 -9.86
CA LYS A 3 5.84 6.93 -11.15
C LYS A 3 5.09 6.34 -12.35
N ALA A 4 4.53 5.14 -12.21
CA ALA A 4 3.74 4.51 -13.27
C ALA A 4 2.44 5.26 -13.53
N LEU A 5 1.75 5.70 -12.48
CA LEU A 5 0.51 6.50 -12.61
C LEU A 5 0.76 7.87 -13.24
N ILE A 6 1.85 8.55 -12.86
CA ILE A 6 2.26 9.81 -13.51
C ILE A 6 2.63 9.58 -14.97
N GLY A 7 3.28 8.45 -15.27
CA GLY A 7 3.57 8.02 -16.64
C GLY A 7 2.29 7.85 -17.46
N ALA A 8 1.30 7.12 -16.93
CA ALA A 8 -0.01 6.94 -17.56
C ALA A 8 -0.73 8.28 -17.79
N ARG A 9 -0.74 9.18 -16.79
CA ARG A 9 -1.30 10.53 -16.96
C ARG A 9 -0.68 11.26 -18.16
N ARG A 10 0.65 11.26 -18.24
CA ARG A 10 1.39 11.95 -19.31
C ARG A 10 1.14 11.30 -20.67
N ALA A 11 1.07 9.97 -20.73
CA ALA A 11 0.74 9.24 -21.95
C ALA A 11 -0.69 9.54 -22.45
N ALA A 12 -1.63 9.76 -21.51
CA ALA A 12 -2.99 10.20 -21.80
C ALA A 12 -3.10 11.70 -22.16
N GLY A 13 -2.00 12.46 -22.12
CA GLY A 13 -2.00 13.90 -22.43
C GLY A 13 -2.67 14.79 -21.37
N LEU A 14 -3.07 14.25 -20.23
CA LEU A 14 -3.80 14.97 -19.19
C LEU A 14 -2.86 15.83 -18.35
N SER A 15 -3.24 17.08 -18.08
CA SER A 15 -2.60 17.94 -17.08
C SER A 15 -2.99 17.54 -15.65
N GLN A 16 -2.28 18.08 -14.66
CA GLN A 16 -2.65 17.88 -13.25
C GLN A 16 -4.00 18.55 -12.91
N SER A 17 -4.37 19.63 -13.59
CA SER A 17 -5.66 20.31 -13.38
C SER A 17 -6.79 19.44 -13.89
N GLU A 18 -6.69 18.90 -15.11
CA GLU A 18 -7.73 18.03 -15.69
C GLU A 18 -7.97 16.78 -14.84
N VAL A 19 -6.90 16.20 -14.29
CA VAL A 19 -7.03 15.09 -13.33
C VAL A 19 -7.72 15.55 -12.04
N ALA A 20 -7.39 16.75 -11.54
CA ALA A 20 -8.02 17.29 -10.33
C ALA A 20 -9.52 17.56 -10.54
N ASP A 21 -9.88 18.11 -11.70
CA ASP A 21 -11.25 18.39 -12.11
C ASP A 21 -12.05 17.09 -12.22
N ALA A 22 -11.50 16.07 -12.88
CA ALA A 22 -12.11 14.73 -12.95
C ALA A 22 -12.26 14.06 -11.57
N LEU A 23 -11.40 14.40 -10.61
CA LEU A 23 -11.47 13.93 -9.24
C LEU A 23 -12.34 14.82 -8.33
N GLY A 24 -12.77 16.01 -8.78
CA GLY A 24 -13.45 16.98 -7.93
C GLY A 24 -12.59 17.42 -6.72
N ILE A 25 -11.28 17.54 -6.90
CA ILE A 25 -10.33 18.00 -5.88
C ILE A 25 -9.50 19.18 -6.39
N LYS A 26 -8.73 19.81 -5.50
CA LYS A 26 -7.83 20.90 -5.88
C LYS A 26 -6.63 20.35 -6.67
N GLN A 27 -6.15 21.11 -7.66
CA GLN A 27 -4.92 20.77 -8.39
C GLN A 27 -3.71 20.59 -7.44
N SER A 28 -3.63 21.35 -6.34
CA SER A 28 -2.57 21.18 -5.34
C SER A 28 -2.61 19.82 -4.64
N SER A 29 -3.78 19.18 -4.55
CA SER A 29 -3.91 17.80 -4.04
C SER A 29 -3.34 16.78 -5.02
N VAL A 30 -3.51 17.00 -6.32
CA VAL A 30 -2.85 16.19 -7.37
C VAL A 30 -1.35 16.43 -7.36
N ALA A 31 -0.89 17.68 -7.25
CA ALA A 31 0.52 18.00 -7.13
C ALA A 31 1.15 17.31 -5.91
N ALA A 32 0.49 17.35 -4.74
CA ALA A 32 0.93 16.65 -3.53
C ALA A 32 0.97 15.13 -3.71
N PHE A 33 -0.05 14.52 -4.33
CA PHE A 33 -0.03 13.12 -4.73
C PHE A 33 1.18 12.79 -5.61
N GLU A 34 1.50 13.69 -6.54
CA GLU A 34 2.65 13.59 -7.43
C GLU A 34 3.97 14.04 -6.78
N ARG A 35 4.10 14.24 -5.46
CA ARG A 35 5.42 14.42 -4.82
C ARG A 35 6.03 13.08 -4.41
N TYR A 36 7.36 13.01 -4.29
CA TYR A 36 8.07 11.74 -4.04
C TYR A 36 7.91 11.24 -2.59
N ASP A 37 7.72 12.17 -1.67
CA ASP A 37 7.65 12.03 -0.21
C ASP A 37 6.20 11.93 0.30
N ASN A 38 5.22 11.83 -0.60
CA ASN A 38 3.83 11.69 -0.22
C ASN A 38 3.45 10.22 -0.04
N ASP A 39 2.66 9.94 1.00
CA ASP A 39 2.09 8.62 1.27
C ASP A 39 0.56 8.63 1.00
N PRO A 40 0.13 8.47 -0.26
CA PRO A 40 -1.28 8.54 -0.60
C PRO A 40 -2.03 7.28 -0.14
N ARG A 41 -3.23 7.48 0.41
CA ARG A 41 -4.16 6.39 0.71
C ARG A 41 -4.44 5.54 -0.52
N LEU A 42 -4.66 4.23 -0.33
CA LEU A 42 -5.02 3.32 -1.42
C LEU A 42 -6.26 3.77 -2.21
N SER A 43 -7.23 4.40 -1.54
CA SER A 43 -8.41 4.97 -2.21
C SER A 43 -8.03 6.09 -3.19
N THR A 44 -7.09 6.97 -2.84
CA THR A 44 -6.58 8.03 -3.69
C THR A 44 -5.88 7.45 -4.92
N ILE A 45 -5.05 6.43 -4.71
CA ILE A 45 -4.35 5.76 -5.79
C ILE A 45 -5.34 5.14 -6.79
N ARG A 46 -6.33 4.39 -6.31
CA ARG A 46 -7.34 3.76 -7.18
C ARG A 46 -8.11 4.80 -8.00
N ARG A 47 -8.55 5.88 -7.35
CA ARG A 47 -9.26 6.97 -8.04
C ARG A 47 -8.41 7.66 -9.10
N TYR A 48 -7.14 7.94 -8.80
CA TYR A 48 -6.21 8.50 -9.78
C TYR A 48 -6.03 7.57 -10.97
N ALA A 49 -5.84 6.27 -10.73
CA ALA A 49 -5.68 5.26 -11.78
C ALA A 49 -6.86 5.27 -12.77
N LEU A 50 -8.10 5.28 -12.27
CA LEU A 50 -9.30 5.34 -13.09
C LEU A 50 -9.32 6.54 -14.04
N VAL A 51 -8.94 7.72 -13.56
CA VAL A 51 -8.94 8.96 -14.37
C VAL A 51 -7.89 8.90 -15.48
N VAL A 52 -6.75 8.26 -15.25
CA VAL A 52 -5.66 8.17 -16.22
C VAL A 52 -5.74 6.93 -17.11
N GLY A 53 -6.86 6.20 -17.07
CA GLY A 53 -7.06 4.99 -17.89
C GLY A 53 -6.21 3.80 -17.44
N ALA A 54 -5.86 3.71 -16.15
CA ALA A 54 -5.10 2.62 -15.57
C ALA A 54 -5.92 1.86 -14.53
N HIS A 55 -5.56 0.60 -14.28
CA HIS A 55 -6.06 -0.17 -13.13
C HIS A 55 -4.91 -0.48 -12.16
N VAL A 56 -5.26 -0.72 -10.91
CA VAL A 56 -4.31 -1.13 -9.86
C VAL A 56 -4.88 -2.35 -9.17
N GLU A 57 -4.12 -3.44 -9.20
CA GLU A 57 -4.45 -4.68 -8.52
C GLU A 57 -3.72 -4.79 -7.19
N HIS A 58 -4.38 -5.34 -6.19
CA HIS A 58 -3.79 -5.68 -4.89
C HIS A 58 -4.10 -7.15 -4.62
N GLU A 59 -3.05 -7.91 -4.33
CA GLU A 59 -3.17 -9.32 -3.99
C GLU A 59 -2.87 -9.48 -2.51
N VAL A 60 -3.72 -10.20 -1.78
CA VAL A 60 -3.47 -10.60 -0.40
C VAL A 60 -3.23 -12.09 -0.40
N ARG A 61 -2.01 -12.51 -0.05
CA ARG A 61 -1.67 -13.91 0.12
C ARG A 61 -1.49 -14.25 1.58
N GLN A 62 -2.06 -15.37 1.98
CA GLN A 62 -1.72 -16.02 3.24
C GLN A 62 -0.48 -16.87 3.00
N PHE A 63 0.49 -16.76 3.89
CA PHE A 63 1.58 -17.72 3.96
C PHE A 63 1.20 -18.76 5.03
N PRO A 64 1.41 -20.07 4.78
CA PRO A 64 1.25 -21.06 5.82
C PRO A 64 2.15 -20.67 6.99
N PHE A 65 1.52 -20.45 8.14
CA PHE A 65 2.21 -20.11 9.38
C PHE A 65 2.45 -21.42 10.13
N ASP A 66 3.57 -22.07 9.81
CA ASP A 66 3.95 -23.38 10.38
C ASP A 66 4.69 -23.24 11.73
N GLY A 67 4.90 -22.02 12.22
CA GLY A 67 5.68 -21.73 13.44
C GLY A 67 4.81 -21.33 14.62
N ASP A 68 5.25 -21.65 15.83
CA ASP A 68 4.62 -21.11 17.04
C ASP A 68 4.72 -19.57 17.05
N TRP A 69 3.59 -18.89 17.27
CA TRP A 69 3.57 -17.44 17.46
C TRP A 69 4.29 -17.09 18.76
N THR A 70 5.57 -16.77 18.66
CA THR A 70 6.35 -16.18 19.75
C THR A 70 6.46 -14.67 19.49
N PRO A 71 5.75 -13.82 20.26
CA PRO A 71 5.99 -12.39 20.20
C PRO A 71 7.43 -12.17 20.67
N PHE A 72 8.27 -11.63 19.77
CA PHE A 72 9.65 -11.20 19.99
C PHE A 72 10.03 -11.07 21.49
N THR A 73 10.59 -12.13 22.08
CA THR A 73 11.48 -11.92 23.22
C THR A 73 12.78 -11.41 22.63
N THR A 74 13.00 -10.11 22.75
CA THR A 74 14.22 -9.42 22.31
C THR A 74 15.44 -10.09 22.94
N ASN A 75 16.06 -11.05 22.27
CA ASN A 75 17.43 -11.42 22.58
C ASN A 75 18.33 -10.42 21.85
N ALA A 76 18.99 -9.55 22.63
CA ALA A 76 19.84 -8.47 22.15
C ALA A 76 20.97 -8.93 21.21
N SER A 77 21.28 -10.23 21.18
CA SER A 77 22.26 -10.85 20.29
C SER A 77 21.83 -10.98 18.83
N MET A 78 20.54 -10.84 18.49
CA MET A 78 20.05 -10.94 17.11
C MET A 78 20.25 -9.63 16.30
N TRP A 79 20.50 -8.51 16.98
CA TRP A 79 20.74 -7.20 16.35
C TRP A 79 22.08 -7.09 15.60
N ASN A 80 23.01 -8.04 15.81
CA ASN A 80 24.39 -7.88 15.34
C ASN A 80 24.78 -8.78 14.15
N SER A 81 23.84 -9.47 13.49
CA SER A 81 24.25 -10.48 12.49
C SER A 81 23.48 -10.54 11.18
N ARG A 82 22.37 -9.82 10.94
CA ARG A 82 21.75 -9.70 9.60
C ARG A 82 21.06 -8.34 9.44
N ARG A 83 21.09 -7.79 8.21
CA ARG A 83 20.53 -6.46 7.89
C ARG A 83 19.07 -6.38 8.34
N ALA A 84 18.77 -5.37 9.15
CA ALA A 84 17.43 -5.09 9.71
C ALA A 84 16.33 -4.81 8.66
N SER A 85 16.63 -4.89 7.35
CA SER A 85 15.69 -4.63 6.26
C SER A 85 14.68 -5.75 6.01
N ASP A 86 14.90 -6.96 6.54
CA ASP A 86 14.16 -8.16 6.13
C ASP A 86 13.11 -8.61 7.17
N LEU A 87 13.00 -7.91 8.31
CA LEU A 87 12.04 -8.24 9.37
C LEU A 87 10.73 -7.47 9.19
N VAL A 88 9.78 -8.07 8.47
CA VAL A 88 8.39 -7.60 8.49
C VAL A 88 7.68 -8.24 9.68
N VAL A 89 7.48 -7.46 10.75
CA VAL A 89 6.71 -7.87 11.93
C VAL A 89 5.22 -7.75 11.61
N TYR A 90 4.51 -8.88 11.52
CA TYR A 90 3.06 -8.91 11.33
C TYR A 90 2.32 -9.19 12.65
N PRO A 91 1.25 -8.44 12.98
CA PRO A 91 0.37 -8.80 14.10
C PRO A 91 -0.40 -10.09 13.79
N ALA A 92 -0.60 -10.94 14.80
CA ALA A 92 -1.31 -12.21 14.67
C ALA A 92 -2.74 -12.02 14.11
N PRO A 93 -3.23 -12.91 13.23
CA PRO A 93 -4.63 -12.92 12.84
C PRO A 93 -5.49 -13.20 14.08
N ARG A 94 -6.54 -12.39 14.30
CA ARG A 94 -7.56 -12.69 15.32
C ARG A 94 -8.18 -14.04 15.00
N ARG A 95 -8.07 -15.01 15.91
CA ARG A 95 -8.82 -16.27 15.82
C ARG A 95 -10.28 -15.91 15.56
N ALA A 96 -10.85 -16.41 14.46
CA ALA A 96 -12.28 -16.44 14.29
C ALA A 96 -12.84 -17.24 15.46
N ALA A 97 -13.43 -16.56 16.43
CA ALA A 97 -14.40 -17.16 17.32
C ALA A 97 -15.64 -17.44 16.45
N LEU A 98 -15.70 -18.66 15.88
CA LEU A 98 -16.93 -19.21 15.33
C LEU A 98 -17.14 -20.59 15.97
N THR A 99 -17.94 -20.51 17.02
CA THR A 99 -18.93 -21.45 17.53
C THR A 99 -19.33 -22.61 16.60
N LEU A 100 -19.56 -23.75 17.26
CA LEU A 100 -20.52 -24.84 16.97
C LEU A 100 -20.00 -26.15 16.34
N ALA A 101 -19.74 -27.13 17.20
CA ALA A 101 -20.14 -28.54 17.04
C ALA A 101 -20.40 -29.05 18.49
N ALA A 102 -21.65 -29.04 18.92
CA ALA A 102 -22.57 -30.20 18.93
C ALA A 102 -22.19 -31.22 20.01
#